data_AF-A0AAU1VL15-F1
#
_entry.id   AF-A0AAU1VL15-F1
#
_cell.length_a   1.000
_cell.length_b   1.000
_cell.length_c   1.000
_cell.angle_alpha   90.00
_cell.angle_beta   90.00
_cell.angle_gamma   90.00
#
_symmetry.space_group_name_H-M   'P 1'
#
loop_
_entity.id
_entity.type
_entity.pdbx_description
1 polymer ?
#
loop_
_entity_poly.entity_id
_entity_poly.type
_entity_poly.pdbx_seq_one_letter_code
_entity_poly.pdbx_strand_id
1 'polypeptide(L)'
;MGGDSTVLGVVIAVVGGICSVLVARISSPRDRGGPQVMVPPAEEGDPPPGLQVSPEIWAYMSGRFETLEEKVDHLTVLVETKKAEVSALERMLRQAMRIIRRANRRLAARGETPEEVPRELIPYSIE
;
A
#
# COMPACT_ATOMS: atom_id res chain seq x y z
N MET A 1 5.98 -23.20 -1.23
CA MET A 1 5.40 -22.24 -2.19
C MET A 1 3.99 -21.92 -1.71
N GLY A 2 3.71 -20.69 -1.26
CA GLY A 2 2.37 -20.35 -0.74
C GLY A 2 2.23 -19.04 0.06
N GLY A 3 3.34 -18.39 0.45
CA GLY A 3 3.31 -17.14 1.23
C GLY A 3 3.14 -15.86 0.40
N ASP A 4 3.75 -15.80 -0.79
CA ASP A 4 3.76 -14.56 -1.59
C ASP A 4 2.39 -14.22 -2.17
N SER A 5 1.60 -15.24 -2.51
CA SER A 5 0.21 -15.06 -2.98
C SER A 5 -0.73 -14.58 -1.87
N THR A 6 -0.47 -14.96 -0.61
CA THR A 6 -1.26 -14.51 0.54
C THR A 6 -0.96 -13.06 0.87
N VAL A 7 0.32 -12.67 0.87
CA VAL A 7 0.71 -11.26 1.09
C VAL A 7 0.15 -10.36 -0.01
N LEU A 8 0.26 -10.77 -1.28
CA LEU A 8 -0.31 -10.02 -2.39
C LEU A 8 -1.84 -9.91 -2.29
N GLY A 9 -2.51 -11.00 -1.91
CA GLY A 9 -3.96 -11.02 -1.68
C GLY A 9 -4.41 -10.10 -0.54
N VAL A 10 -3.64 -10.05 0.55
CA VAL A 10 -3.90 -9.14 1.68
C VAL A 10 -3.71 -7.69 1.26
N VAL A 11 -2.65 -7.36 0.50
CA VAL A 11 -2.43 -6.00 -0.01
C VAL A 11 -3.57 -5.56 -0.92
N ILE A 12 -4.00 -6.42 -1.85
CA ILE A 12 -5.12 -6.13 -2.76
C ILE A 12 -6.42 -5.92 -1.97
N ALA A 13 -6.70 -6.75 -0.97
CA ALA A 13 -7.89 -6.63 -0.13
C ALA A 13 -7.90 -5.33 0.70
N VAL A 14 -6.75 -4.93 1.24
CA VAL A 14 -6.62 -3.68 2.01
C VAL A 14 -6.80 -2.47 1.10
N VAL A 15 -6.15 -2.43 -0.06
CA VAL A 15 -6.29 -1.33 -1.03
C VAL A 15 -7.73 -1.24 -1.54
N GLY A 16 -8.35 -2.35 -1.92
CA GLY A 16 -9.75 -2.38 -2.35
C GLY A 16 -10.72 -1.95 -1.23
N GLY A 17 -10.47 -2.35 0.01
CA GLY A 17 -11.25 -1.93 1.18
C GLY A 17 -11.16 -0.41 1.42
N ILE A 18 -9.96 0.16 1.39
CA ILE A 18 -9.77 1.60 1.57
C ILE A 18 -10.43 2.40 0.43
N CYS A 19 -10.24 1.98 -0.82
CA CYS A 19 -10.86 2.63 -1.97
C CYS A 19 -12.40 2.58 -1.90
N SER A 20 -12.99 1.44 -1.54
CA SER A 20 -14.45 1.32 -1.42
C SER A 20 -15.01 2.18 -0.27
N VAL A 21 -14.31 2.29 0.86
CA VAL A 21 -14.73 3.16 1.98
C VAL A 21 -14.62 4.64 1.60
N LEU A 22 -13.55 5.04 0.89
CA LEU A 22 -13.40 6.42 0.41
C LEU A 22 -14.48 6.77 -0.62
N VAL A 23 -14.75 5.87 -1.57
CA VAL A 23 -15.84 6.05 -2.54
C VAL A 23 -17.18 6.12 -1.83
N ALA A 24 -17.48 5.21 -0.89
CA ALA A 24 -18.71 5.23 -0.11
C ALA A 24 -18.87 6.50 0.73
N ARG A 25 -17.78 7.05 1.28
CA ARG A 25 -17.79 8.32 2.02
C ARG A 25 -18.02 9.53 1.14
N ILE A 26 -17.51 9.53 -0.08
CA ILE A 26 -17.73 10.59 -1.07
C ILE A 26 -19.14 10.49 -1.65
N SER A 27 -19.65 9.27 -1.85
CA SER A 27 -20.92 9.00 -2.50
C SER A 27 -22.12 8.92 -1.57
N SER A 28 -21.94 8.83 -0.24
CA SER A 28 -23.06 8.85 0.72
C SER A 28 -23.86 10.16 0.57
N PRO A 29 -25.04 10.13 -0.07
CA PRO A 29 -25.95 11.26 -0.01
C PRO A 29 -26.44 11.27 1.42
N ARG A 30 -26.24 12.40 2.09
CA ARG A 30 -26.78 12.64 3.42
C ARG A 30 -28.27 12.26 3.41
N ASP A 31 -28.65 11.27 4.21
CA ASP A 31 -30.03 10.83 4.45
C ASP A 31 -30.90 12.08 4.68
N ARG A 32 -31.62 12.49 3.65
CA ARG A 32 -32.62 13.54 3.73
C ARG A 32 -33.92 12.87 3.31
N GLY A 33 -34.68 12.45 4.31
CA GLY A 33 -36.11 12.21 4.20
C GLY A 33 -36.82 13.49 3.74
N GLY A 34 -36.78 13.75 2.44
CA GLY A 34 -37.54 14.77 1.73
C GLY A 34 -38.46 14.10 0.69
N PRO A 35 -39.52 14.79 0.22
CA PRO A 35 -40.62 14.16 -0.49
C PRO A 35 -40.13 13.51 -1.79
N GLN A 36 -40.50 12.25 -2.02
CA GLN A 36 -40.20 11.56 -3.27
C GLN A 36 -40.87 12.31 -4.44
N VAL A 37 -40.06 12.96 -5.27
CA VAL A 37 -40.51 13.50 -6.55
C VAL A 37 -40.62 12.32 -7.52
N MET A 38 -41.85 12.01 -7.90
CA MET A 38 -42.18 11.01 -8.91
C MET A 38 -41.60 11.45 -10.25
N VAL A 39 -40.63 10.71 -10.79
CA VAL A 39 -40.00 10.98 -12.10
C VAL A 39 -40.85 10.31 -13.20
N PRO A 40 -41.43 11.07 -14.15
CA PRO A 40 -42.13 10.47 -15.30
C PRO A 40 -41.12 9.84 -16.27
N PRO A 41 -41.53 8.87 -17.11
CA PRO A 41 -40.63 8.13 -17.99
C PRO A 41 -39.95 9.09 -18.98
N ALA A 42 -38.63 8.92 -19.12
CA ALA A 42 -37.75 9.79 -19.87
C ALA A 42 -38.13 9.82 -21.36
N GLU A 43 -38.49 11.01 -21.85
CA GLU A 43 -38.37 11.30 -23.28
C GLU A 43 -36.89 11.53 -23.62
N GLU A 44 -36.53 10.94 -24.76
CA GLU A 44 -35.20 10.91 -25.35
C GLU A 44 -34.85 12.31 -25.90
N GLY A 45 -34.28 13.17 -25.06
CA GLY A 45 -33.94 14.53 -25.50
C GLY A 45 -33.56 15.50 -24.41
N ASP A 46 -32.53 15.19 -23.61
CA ASP A 46 -31.53 16.16 -23.14
C ASP A 46 -30.50 15.43 -22.25
N PRO A 47 -29.19 15.72 -22.37
CA PRO A 47 -28.23 15.25 -21.38
C PRO A 47 -28.67 15.75 -20.00
N PRO A 48 -28.59 14.92 -18.94
CA PRO A 48 -29.00 15.34 -17.61
C PRO A 48 -28.29 16.65 -17.26
N PRO A 49 -28.98 17.63 -16.64
CA PRO A 49 -28.38 18.93 -16.34
C PRO A 49 -27.08 18.67 -15.59
N GLY A 50 -25.96 19.03 -16.22
CA GLY A 50 -24.64 18.85 -15.63
C GLY A 50 -24.65 19.47 -14.24
N LEU A 51 -24.08 18.78 -13.26
CA LEU A 51 -24.03 19.25 -11.87
C LEU A 51 -23.33 20.62 -11.86
N GLN A 52 -24.10 21.71 -11.81
CA GLN A 52 -23.57 23.07 -11.76
C GLN A 52 -23.12 23.33 -10.33
N VAL A 53 -21.87 22.98 -10.06
CA VAL A 53 -21.22 23.22 -8.77
C VAL A 53 -20.85 24.70 -8.69
N SER A 54 -21.12 25.36 -7.56
CA SER A 54 -20.73 26.75 -7.39
C SER A 54 -19.20 26.89 -7.51
N PRO A 55 -18.68 28.01 -8.04
CA PRO A 55 -17.24 28.21 -8.19
C PRO A 55 -16.46 28.01 -6.88
N GLU A 56 -17.05 28.35 -5.74
CA GLU A 56 -16.45 28.19 -4.42
C GLU A 56 -16.34 26.71 -4.01
N ILE A 57 -17.37 25.90 -4.28
CA ILE A 57 -17.34 24.47 -4.00
C ILE A 57 -16.32 23.79 -4.91
N TRP A 58 -16.24 24.19 -6.18
CA TRP A 58 -15.24 23.69 -7.12
C TRP A 58 -13.82 23.99 -6.65
N ALA A 59 -13.53 25.26 -6.30
CA ALA A 59 -12.22 25.68 -5.80
C ALA A 59 -11.81 24.95 -4.50
N TYR A 60 -12.77 24.74 -3.60
CA TYR A 60 -12.53 23.99 -2.37
C TYR A 60 -12.22 22.50 -2.64
N MET A 61 -12.97 21.87 -3.55
CA MET A 61 -12.75 20.47 -3.90
C MET A 61 -11.43 20.29 -4.66
N SER A 62 -11.13 21.14 -5.64
CA SER A 62 -9.88 21.07 -6.40
C SER A 62 -8.66 21.23 -5.49
N GLY A 63 -8.68 22.18 -4.55
CA GLY A 63 -7.58 22.36 -3.60
C GLY A 63 -7.37 21.15 -2.68
N ARG A 64 -8.45 20.43 -2.33
CA ARG A 64 -8.34 19.17 -1.58
C ARG A 64 -7.79 18.02 -2.40
N PHE A 65 -8.13 17.95 -3.68
CA PHE A 65 -7.52 16.98 -4.58
C PHE A 65 -6.03 17.25 -4.74
N GLU A 66 -5.64 18.50 -4.97
CA GLU A 66 -4.23 18.90 -5.05
C GLU A 66 -3.46 18.54 -3.77
N THR A 67 -4.00 18.89 -2.59
CA THR A 67 -3.38 18.50 -1.30
C THR A 67 -3.28 16.97 -1.14
N LEU A 68 -4.24 16.21 -1.67
CA LEU A 68 -4.23 14.76 -1.59
C LEU A 68 -3.19 14.17 -2.54
N GLU A 69 -3.09 14.68 -3.76
CA GLU A 69 -2.10 14.32 -4.76
C GLU A 69 -0.68 14.56 -4.22
N GLU A 70 -0.41 15.74 -3.65
CA GLU A 70 0.87 16.05 -3.02
C GLU A 70 1.24 15.05 -1.90
N LYS A 71 0.26 14.64 -1.09
CA LYS A 71 0.47 13.66 -0.02
C LYS A 71 0.75 12.26 -0.58
N VAL A 72 0.06 11.87 -1.64
CA VAL A 72 0.29 10.58 -2.31
C VAL A 72 1.68 10.55 -2.93
N ASP A 73 2.11 11.64 -3.57
CA ASP A 73 3.46 11.76 -4.14
C ASP A 73 4.53 11.66 -3.04
N HIS A 74 4.34 12.39 -1.95
CA HIS A 74 5.26 12.32 -0.81
C HIS A 74 5.33 10.91 -0.20
N LEU A 75 4.20 10.23 -0.02
CA LEU A 75 4.18 8.85 0.47
C LEU A 75 4.86 7.89 -0.51
N THR A 76 4.69 8.10 -1.81
CA THR A 76 5.34 7.29 -2.85
C THR A 76 6.86 7.42 -2.76
N VAL A 77 7.37 8.65 -2.62
CA VAL A 77 8.81 8.91 -2.43
C VAL A 77 9.34 8.24 -1.16
N LEU A 78 8.61 8.33 -0.05
CA LEU A 78 9.00 7.69 1.21
C LEU A 78 9.06 6.16 1.07
N VAL A 79 8.07 5.55 0.43
CA VAL A 79 8.03 4.09 0.22
C VAL A 79 9.22 3.63 -0.61
N GLU A 80 9.51 4.29 -1.73
CA GLU A 80 10.64 3.89 -2.58
C GLU A 80 11.99 4.12 -1.87
N THR A 81 12.12 5.19 -1.08
CA THR A 81 13.31 5.43 -0.26
C THR A 81 13.50 4.32 0.79
N LYS A 82 12.44 3.99 1.54
CA LYS A 82 12.51 2.92 2.56
C LYS A 82 12.73 1.54 1.97
N LYS A 83 12.16 1.26 0.80
CA LYS A 83 12.43 0.03 0.06
C LYS A 83 13.91 -0.08 -0.33
N ALA A 84 14.53 1.00 -0.78
CA ALA A 84 15.96 1.04 -1.08
C ALA A 84 16.82 0.82 0.18
N GLU A 85 16.47 1.47 1.30
CA GLU A 85 17.15 1.27 2.59
C GLU A 85 17.05 -0.17 3.10
N VAL A 86 15.84 -0.76 3.10
CA VAL A 86 15.62 -2.15 3.51
C VAL A 86 16.41 -3.10 2.62
N SER A 87 16.39 -2.90 1.29
CA SER A 87 17.18 -3.73 0.38
C SER A 87 18.69 -3.63 0.65
N ALA A 88 19.20 -2.44 1.00
CA ALA A 88 20.61 -2.27 1.37
C ALA A 88 20.94 -3.00 2.69
N LEU A 89 20.08 -2.88 3.71
CA LEU A 89 20.22 -3.57 4.99
C LEU A 89 20.20 -5.10 4.80
N GLU A 90 19.29 -5.63 3.99
CA GLU A 90 19.23 -7.05 3.68
C GLU A 90 20.49 -7.56 2.99
N ARG A 91 21.08 -6.78 2.08
CA ARG A 91 22.37 -7.14 1.45
C ARG A 91 23.50 -7.19 2.46
N MET A 92 23.58 -6.21 3.37
CA MET A 92 24.58 -6.22 4.44
C MET A 92 24.39 -7.40 5.39
N LEU A 93 23.14 -7.73 5.75
CA LEU A 93 22.83 -8.89 6.57
C LEU A 93 23.27 -10.19 5.89
N ARG A 94 22.98 -10.37 4.60
CA ARG A 94 23.46 -11.53 3.82
C ARG A 94 24.99 -11.60 3.80
N GLN A 95 25.69 -10.47 3.67
CA GLN A 95 27.15 -10.43 3.72
C GLN A 95 27.69 -10.85 5.10
N ALA A 96 27.10 -10.33 6.18
CA ALA A 96 27.46 -10.71 7.54
C ALA A 96 27.25 -12.22 7.76
N MET A 97 26.12 -12.77 7.29
CA MET A 97 25.83 -14.21 7.36
C MET A 97 26.86 -15.07 6.62
N ARG A 98 27.35 -14.61 5.46
CA ARG A 98 28.44 -15.30 4.73
C ARG A 98 29.73 -15.34 5.56
N ILE A 99 30.05 -14.27 6.28
CA ILE A 99 31.24 -14.19 7.16
C ILE A 99 31.09 -15.19 8.31
N ILE A 100 29.94 -15.19 9.00
CA ILE A 100 29.64 -16.11 10.11
C ILE A 100 29.75 -17.56 9.65
N ARG A 101 29.16 -17.92 8.51
CA ARG A 101 29.29 -19.28 7.95
C ARG A 101 30.74 -19.67 7.66
N ARG A 102 31.53 -18.74 7.11
CA ARG A 102 32.96 -18.99 6.86
C ARG A 102 33.72 -19.21 8.17
N ALA A 103 33.41 -18.44 9.22
CA ALA A 103 33.99 -18.62 10.55
C ALA A 103 33.58 -19.98 11.15
N ASN A 104 32.29 -20.30 11.14
CA ASN A 104 31.75 -21.59 11.64
C ASN A 104 32.36 -22.80 10.94
N ARG A 105 32.58 -22.72 9.61
CA ARG A 105 33.29 -23.80 8.89
C ARG A 105 34.74 -23.95 9.35
N ARG A 106 35.42 -22.84 9.67
CA ARG A 106 36.79 -22.88 10.22
C ARG A 106 36.83 -23.45 11.63
N LEU A 107 35.84 -23.12 12.47
CA LEU A 107 35.69 -23.68 13.82
C LEU A 107 35.45 -25.19 13.75
N ALA A 108 34.50 -25.63 12.91
CA ALA A 108 34.23 -27.05 12.69
C ALA A 108 35.48 -27.81 12.20
N ALA A 109 36.25 -27.23 11.28
CA ALA A 109 37.49 -27.84 10.78
C ALA A 109 38.58 -27.97 11.86
N ARG A 110 38.50 -27.17 12.94
CA ARG A 110 39.38 -27.25 14.12
C ARG A 110 38.83 -28.17 15.21
N GLY A 111 37.65 -28.78 15.01
CA GLY A 111 36.97 -29.60 16.01
C GLY A 111 36.24 -28.79 17.09
N GLU A 112 36.09 -27.48 16.90
CA GLU A 112 35.34 -26.61 17.80
C GLU A 112 33.85 -26.59 17.42
N THR A 113 32.98 -26.37 18.41
CA THR A 113 31.52 -26.28 18.20
C THR A 113 31.17 -24.97 17.46
N PRO A 114 30.52 -25.03 16.29
CA PRO A 114 30.08 -23.84 15.57
C PRO A 114 29.01 -23.04 16.34
N GLU A 115 28.96 -21.73 16.10
CA GLU A 115 27.87 -20.91 16.65
C GLU A 115 26.53 -21.24 15.96
N GLU A 116 25.46 -21.33 16.75
CA GLU A 116 24.12 -21.55 16.24
C GLU A 116 23.59 -20.31 15.52
N VAL A 117 23.00 -20.51 14.33
CA VAL A 117 22.36 -19.44 13.57
C VAL A 117 20.87 -19.38 13.98
N PRO A 118 20.39 -18.24 14.50
CA PRO A 118 18.97 -18.04 14.80
C PRO A 118 18.07 -18.33 13.62
N ARG A 119 16.87 -18.86 13.87
CA ARG A 119 15.94 -19.32 12.82
C ARG A 119 15.47 -18.18 11.92
N GLU A 120 15.34 -17.00 12.50
CA GLU A 120 14.91 -15.76 11.83
C GLU A 120 15.92 -15.30 10.77
N LEU A 121 17.20 -15.67 10.93
CA LEU A 121 18.26 -15.32 9.99
C LEU A 121 18.43 -16.35 8.87
N ILE A 122 17.75 -17.50 8.94
CA ILE A 122 17.84 -18.56 7.91
C ILE A 122 17.51 -18.03 6.51
N PRO A 123 16.42 -17.26 6.28
CA PRO A 123 16.11 -16.74 4.95
C PRO A 123 17.20 -15.83 4.36
N TYR A 124 17.92 -15.11 5.23
CA TYR A 124 19.02 -14.22 4.84
C TYR A 124 20.38 -14.93 4.82
N SER A 125 20.41 -16.22 5.17
CA SER A 125 21.63 -16.99 5.24
C SER A 125 21.95 -17.74 3.95
N ILE A 126 20.99 -17.90 3.04
CA ILE A 126 21.08 -18.77 1.86
C ILE A 126 21.56 -17.97 0.63
N GLU A 127 22.47 -18.58 -0.15
CA GLU A 127 22.69 -18.27 -1.58
C GLU A 127 21.87 -19.25 -2.41
#